data_AF-A0A0F9BRN1-F1
#
_entry.id   AF-A0A0F9BRN1-F1
#
_cell.length_a   1.000
_cell.length_b   1.000
_cell.length_c   1.000
_cell.angle_alpha   90.00
_cell.angle_beta   90.00
_cell.angle_gamma   90.00
#
_symmetry.space_group_name_H-M   'P 1'
#
loop_
_entity.id
_entity.type
_entity.pdbx_description
1 polymer ?
#
loop_
_entity_poly.entity_id
_entity_poly.type
_entity_poly.pdbx_seq_one_letter_code
_entity_poly.pdbx_strand_id
1 'polypeptide(L)'
;MKDIAKFVVVGALLIGCGSSSPTPQRPNFILILSDDMGFSDLGCYGGEVLTPNLDRLAQDGLRFTNFYNAARCCPSRAALLTGLYPHQTGLGYMTSVDYHLPGYRADLNEQCVTIAEALKSAGYHTYMSGKWHLTHSLFEEGPGSAWPLQRGFDRFYGTLIAAGSFWDPITLMRDNKKIQPEGDFYYTEAISENAADFIRESEPGEPFFLYTAYTAPHWPIHARREVIEEYNGRFSAGWEQLRLERYQRLLELGIIDTGWELSPGDTAKSGKWEDSSQKEWEQRRMEVYAAMIDHLDRGVGQIVDALEEKGELENTLILFLSDNGGEDLEHRNGEIGNSGRPWNIMVYVPLKTRDGREVTAGDIPGVMPGPDDTYQGYGQWANLSNTPFRKYKTYVHEGGI
;
A
#
# COMPACT_ATOMS: atom_id res chain seq x y z
N MET A 1 90.36 -17.30 -23.29
CA MET A 1 90.16 -15.84 -23.15
C MET A 1 89.44 -15.37 -24.40
N LYS A 2 88.22 -14.85 -24.40
CA LYS A 2 87.22 -14.57 -23.36
C LYS A 2 85.85 -14.77 -23.98
N ASP A 3 84.91 -15.10 -23.11
CA ASP A 3 83.54 -15.52 -23.33
C ASP A 3 82.66 -14.48 -24.05
N ILE A 4 81.81 -14.99 -24.95
CA ILE A 4 80.66 -14.26 -25.50
C ILE A 4 79.46 -14.62 -24.61
N ALA A 5 79.06 -13.68 -23.75
CA ALA A 5 77.87 -13.80 -22.91
C ALA A 5 76.61 -13.76 -23.79
N LYS A 6 75.87 -14.86 -23.84
CA LYS A 6 74.50 -14.91 -24.36
C LYS A 6 73.55 -14.39 -23.27
N PHE A 7 72.94 -13.23 -23.50
CA PHE A 7 71.82 -12.76 -22.69
C PHE A 7 70.58 -13.60 -23.01
N VAL A 8 70.12 -14.37 -22.02
CA VAL A 8 68.79 -14.98 -22.03
C VAL A 8 67.84 -13.98 -21.39
N VAL A 9 66.92 -13.42 -22.18
CA VAL A 9 65.79 -12.65 -21.64
C VAL A 9 64.76 -13.66 -21.13
N VAL A 10 64.75 -13.88 -19.82
CA VAL A 10 63.65 -14.57 -19.14
C VAL A 10 62.52 -13.56 -18.99
N GLY A 11 61.53 -13.64 -19.87
CA GLY A 11 60.27 -12.92 -19.70
C GLY A 11 59.52 -13.53 -18.51
N ALA A 12 59.58 -12.87 -17.35
CA ALA A 12 58.71 -13.20 -16.23
C ALA A 12 57.27 -12.84 -16.63
N LEU A 13 56.44 -13.84 -16.94
CA LEU A 13 54.99 -13.69 -16.89
C LEU A 13 54.61 -13.43 -15.44
N LEU A 14 54.43 -12.16 -15.10
CA LEU A 14 53.63 -11.77 -13.95
C LEU A 14 52.19 -12.16 -14.27
N ILE A 15 51.80 -13.37 -13.89
CA ILE A 15 50.39 -13.73 -13.74
C ILE A 15 49.90 -12.88 -12.58
N GLY A 16 49.42 -11.68 -12.92
CA GLY A 16 48.66 -10.87 -11.99
C GLY A 16 47.45 -11.70 -11.58
N CYS A 17 47.42 -12.18 -10.35
CA CYS A 17 46.18 -12.49 -9.67
C CYS A 17 45.39 -11.18 -9.59
N GLY A 18 44.69 -10.85 -10.68
CA GLY A 18 43.61 -9.89 -10.61
C GLY A 18 42.62 -10.47 -9.63
N SER A 19 42.59 -9.94 -8.42
CA SER A 19 41.41 -10.01 -7.58
C SER A 19 40.29 -9.42 -8.43
N SER A 20 39.50 -10.27 -9.06
CA SER A 20 38.21 -9.88 -9.61
C SER A 20 37.42 -9.37 -8.41
N SER A 21 37.42 -8.06 -8.20
CA SER A 21 36.39 -7.45 -7.36
C SER A 21 35.07 -8.01 -7.89
N PRO A 22 34.27 -8.71 -7.07
CA PRO A 22 33.00 -9.25 -7.54
C PRO A 22 32.26 -8.09 -8.20
N THR A 23 31.85 -8.28 -9.46
CA THR A 23 31.00 -7.30 -10.15
C THR A 23 29.85 -6.99 -9.19
N PRO A 24 29.61 -5.72 -8.83
CA PRO A 24 28.56 -5.39 -7.88
C PRO A 24 27.26 -6.02 -8.38
N GLN A 25 26.70 -6.94 -7.59
CA GLN A 25 25.43 -7.57 -7.92
C GLN A 25 24.39 -6.45 -7.98
N ARG A 26 23.59 -6.43 -9.06
CA ARG A 26 22.50 -5.47 -9.16
C ARG A 26 21.49 -5.79 -8.06
N PRO A 27 21.02 -4.81 -7.29
CA PRO A 27 20.11 -5.08 -6.19
C PRO A 27 18.73 -5.47 -6.73
N ASN A 28 17.96 -6.19 -5.92
CA ASN A 28 16.52 -6.29 -6.12
C ASN A 28 15.84 -5.03 -5.58
N PHE A 29 14.65 -4.74 -6.08
CA PHE A 29 13.83 -3.63 -5.61
C PHE A 29 12.46 -4.15 -5.17
N ILE A 30 12.07 -3.89 -3.93
CA ILE A 30 10.71 -4.12 -3.46
C ILE A 30 10.09 -2.79 -3.07
N LEU A 31 8.98 -2.46 -3.72
CA LEU A 31 8.17 -1.30 -3.41
C LEU A 31 6.85 -1.78 -2.79
N ILE A 32 6.70 -1.55 -1.49
CA ILE A 32 5.50 -1.87 -0.73
C ILE A 32 4.68 -0.59 -0.56
N LEU A 33 3.40 -0.66 -0.92
CA LEU A 33 2.48 0.47 -0.85
C LEU A 33 1.22 0.09 -0.09
N SER A 34 0.93 0.77 1.02
CA SER A 34 -0.37 0.74 1.69
C SER A 34 -1.36 1.72 1.06
N ASP A 35 -2.65 1.48 1.26
CA ASP A 35 -3.75 2.27 0.68
C ASP A 35 -4.56 2.91 1.80
N ASP A 36 -4.52 4.24 1.91
CA ASP A 36 -5.16 5.03 2.98
C ASP A 36 -4.63 4.80 4.41
N MET A 37 -3.35 4.47 4.55
CA MET A 37 -2.73 4.42 5.88
C MET A 37 -2.31 5.83 6.32
N GLY A 38 -2.60 6.20 7.57
CA GLY A 38 -2.21 7.49 8.13
C GLY A 38 -0.74 7.58 8.50
N PHE A 39 -0.27 8.83 8.61
CA PHE A 39 1.15 9.14 8.90
C PHE A 39 1.66 8.52 10.21
N SER A 40 0.80 8.41 11.23
CA SER A 40 1.19 8.03 12.59
C SER A 40 0.58 6.71 13.04
N ASP A 41 0.18 5.83 12.12
CA ASP A 41 -0.40 4.54 12.48
C ASP A 41 0.65 3.49 12.86
N LEU A 42 1.82 3.53 12.23
CA LEU A 42 2.93 2.61 12.53
C LEU A 42 3.60 2.92 13.86
N GLY A 43 4.07 1.89 14.57
CA GLY A 43 4.82 2.04 15.83
C GLY A 43 6.05 2.94 15.68
N CYS A 44 6.81 2.74 14.61
CA CYS A 44 7.98 3.56 14.27
C CYS A 44 7.67 5.01 13.86
N TYR A 45 6.39 5.37 13.71
CA TYR A 45 5.86 6.73 13.55
C TYR A 45 4.92 7.13 14.71
N GLY A 46 5.08 6.52 15.88
CA GLY A 46 4.38 6.90 17.11
C GLY A 46 2.96 6.35 17.25
N GLY A 47 2.55 5.42 16.39
CA GLY A 47 1.27 4.73 16.44
C GLY A 47 1.22 3.57 17.42
N GLU A 48 0.00 3.11 17.71
CA GLU A 48 -0.29 2.02 18.65
C GLU A 48 -0.72 0.72 17.99
N VAL A 49 -0.75 0.68 16.65
CA VAL A 49 -0.99 -0.55 15.90
C VAL A 49 0.24 -1.44 16.00
N LEU A 50 0.04 -2.76 16.08
CA LEU A 50 1.15 -3.72 16.15
C LEU A 50 1.76 -3.88 14.76
N THR A 51 2.92 -3.24 14.55
CA THR A 51 3.66 -3.28 13.28
C THR A 51 5.12 -3.69 13.46
N PRO A 52 5.42 -4.82 14.13
CA PRO A 52 6.79 -5.17 14.49
C PRO A 52 7.72 -5.39 13.29
N ASN A 53 7.22 -5.80 12.13
CA ASN A 53 8.07 -6.05 10.96
C ASN A 53 8.49 -4.73 10.30
N LEU A 54 7.55 -3.81 10.09
CA LEU A 54 7.83 -2.47 9.60
C LEU A 54 8.68 -1.68 10.60
N ASP A 55 8.44 -1.84 11.89
CA ASP A 55 9.24 -1.19 12.94
C ASP A 55 10.69 -1.69 12.90
N ARG A 56 10.90 -3.01 12.71
CA ARG A 56 12.24 -3.59 12.53
C ARG A 56 12.93 -3.04 11.28
N LEU A 57 12.24 -3.01 10.14
CA LEU A 57 12.79 -2.44 8.89
C LEU A 57 13.15 -0.96 9.06
N ALA A 58 12.34 -0.20 9.81
CA ALA A 58 12.58 1.21 10.08
C ALA A 58 13.73 1.44 11.07
N GLN A 59 13.95 0.52 12.02
CA GLN A 59 15.05 0.57 12.98
C GLN A 59 16.41 0.37 12.31
N ASP A 60 16.49 -0.57 11.36
CA ASP A 60 17.72 -0.88 10.61
C ASP A 60 17.82 -0.08 9.28
N GLY A 61 16.83 0.77 9.01
CA GLY A 61 16.69 1.52 7.76
C GLY A 61 16.68 3.04 7.94
N LEU A 62 16.00 3.72 7.01
CA LEU A 62 15.81 5.16 7.00
C LEU A 62 14.32 5.51 7.03
N ARG A 63 13.93 6.41 7.93
CA ARG A 63 12.58 6.99 8.00
C ARG A 63 12.56 8.37 7.36
N PHE A 64 11.51 8.65 6.60
CA PHE A 64 11.30 9.94 5.94
C PHE A 64 10.13 10.68 6.61
N THR A 65 10.41 11.86 7.15
CA THR A 65 9.40 12.74 7.76
C THR A 65 8.80 13.73 6.76
N ASN A 66 9.44 13.87 5.58
CA ASN A 66 9.11 14.83 4.54
C ASN A 66 9.07 14.13 3.17
N PHE A 67 8.12 13.21 3.01
CA PHE A 67 7.80 12.53 1.75
C PHE A 67 6.37 12.86 1.34
N TYR A 68 6.16 13.18 0.06
CA TYR A 68 4.89 13.71 -0.42
C TYR A 68 4.33 12.83 -1.55
N ASN A 69 3.07 12.42 -1.40
CA ASN A 69 2.26 11.78 -2.44
C ASN A 69 1.23 12.80 -2.97
N ALA A 70 0.22 12.34 -3.70
CA ALA A 70 -0.96 13.13 -4.00
C ALA A 70 -2.10 12.76 -3.04
N ALA A 71 -3.09 13.64 -2.90
CA ALA A 71 -4.19 13.47 -1.96
C ALA A 71 -5.16 12.30 -2.26
N ARG A 72 -4.86 11.44 -3.24
CA ARG A 72 -5.71 10.36 -3.78
C ARG A 72 -4.87 9.21 -4.35
N CYS A 73 -5.46 8.01 -4.34
CA CYS A 73 -4.79 6.77 -4.73
C CYS A 73 -4.22 6.75 -6.16
N CYS A 74 -5.05 6.89 -7.19
CA CYS A 74 -4.59 6.70 -8.58
C CYS A 74 -3.63 7.79 -9.07
N PRO A 75 -3.78 9.09 -8.71
CA PRO A 75 -2.76 10.09 -9.04
C PRO A 75 -1.41 9.77 -8.37
N SER A 76 -1.40 9.38 -7.09
CA SER A 76 -0.17 8.99 -6.38
C SER A 76 0.51 7.79 -7.04
N ARG A 77 -0.24 6.74 -7.35
CA ARG A 77 0.27 5.53 -8.03
C ARG A 77 0.84 5.86 -9.41
N ALA A 78 0.19 6.74 -10.16
CA ALA A 78 0.67 7.18 -11.46
C ALA A 78 2.00 7.94 -11.35
N ALA A 79 2.11 8.86 -10.38
CA ALA A 79 3.33 9.61 -10.13
C ALA A 79 4.46 8.69 -9.64
N LEU A 80 4.16 7.78 -8.72
CA LEU A 80 5.11 6.81 -8.16
C LEU A 80 5.71 5.92 -9.26
N LEU A 81 4.89 5.38 -10.14
CA LEU A 81 5.37 4.45 -11.17
C LEU A 81 6.02 5.14 -12.36
N THR A 82 5.85 6.44 -12.59
CA THR A 82 6.37 7.13 -13.79
C THR A 82 7.39 8.22 -13.49
N GLY A 83 7.46 8.72 -12.25
CA GLY A 83 8.24 9.90 -11.89
C GLY A 83 7.67 11.22 -12.44
N LEU A 84 6.44 11.23 -12.94
CA LEU A 84 5.79 12.41 -13.54
C LEU A 84 4.64 12.94 -12.68
N TYR A 85 4.24 14.19 -12.91
CA TYR A 85 2.99 14.68 -12.32
C TYR A 85 1.79 13.93 -12.91
N PRO A 86 0.72 13.66 -12.14
CA PRO A 86 -0.42 12.85 -12.61
C PRO A 86 -1.11 13.42 -13.86
N HIS A 87 -1.13 14.74 -14.01
CA HIS A 87 -1.65 15.42 -15.20
C HIS A 87 -0.89 15.07 -16.49
N GLN A 88 0.37 14.63 -16.40
CA GLN A 88 1.17 14.21 -17.54
C GLN A 88 0.94 12.75 -17.92
N THR A 89 0.34 11.96 -17.01
CA THR A 89 0.19 10.50 -17.17
C THR A 89 -1.21 10.08 -17.61
N GLY A 90 -2.15 11.03 -17.77
CA GLY A 90 -3.56 10.73 -18.06
C GLY A 90 -4.44 10.64 -16.82
N LEU A 91 -3.86 10.70 -15.63
CA LEU A 91 -4.52 10.51 -14.35
C LEU A 91 -4.51 11.78 -13.48
N GLY A 92 -4.83 12.93 -14.10
CA GLY A 92 -5.10 14.19 -13.39
C GLY A 92 -6.36 14.16 -12.51
N TYR A 93 -7.18 13.11 -12.63
CA TYR A 93 -8.33 12.83 -11.78
C TYR A 93 -8.48 11.30 -11.54
N MET A 94 -9.55 10.89 -10.86
CA MET A 94 -9.86 9.49 -10.57
C MET A 94 -10.18 8.67 -11.85
N THR A 95 -9.85 7.37 -11.84
CA THR A 95 -10.15 6.44 -12.95
C THR A 95 -11.64 6.20 -13.19
N SER A 96 -12.52 6.71 -12.33
CA SER A 96 -13.98 6.55 -12.48
C SER A 96 -14.60 7.47 -13.53
N VAL A 97 -13.88 8.49 -14.01
CA VAL A 97 -14.41 9.51 -14.94
C VAL A 97 -13.38 9.86 -16.01
N ASP A 98 -13.63 9.50 -17.26
CA ASP A 98 -12.90 10.04 -18.43
C ASP A 98 -13.51 11.38 -18.83
N TYR A 99 -12.74 12.46 -18.70
CA TYR A 99 -13.16 13.81 -19.13
C TYR A 99 -12.90 14.07 -20.62
N HIS A 100 -12.26 13.13 -21.31
CA HIS A 100 -11.83 13.23 -22.71
C HIS A 100 -10.90 14.43 -22.98
N LEU A 101 -10.16 14.86 -21.95
CA LEU A 101 -9.16 15.94 -22.04
C LEU A 101 -7.74 15.37 -21.91
N PRO A 102 -6.73 16.02 -22.52
CA PRO A 102 -5.33 15.67 -22.27
C PRO A 102 -5.02 15.67 -20.77
N GLY A 103 -4.44 14.57 -20.27
CA GLY A 103 -4.12 14.41 -18.86
C GLY A 103 -5.27 13.94 -17.96
N TYR A 104 -6.49 13.80 -18.47
CA TYR A 104 -7.69 13.40 -17.71
C TYR A 104 -8.48 12.32 -18.44
N ARG A 105 -7.79 11.23 -18.79
CA ARG A 105 -8.30 10.13 -19.62
C ARG A 105 -8.76 8.91 -18.82
N ALA A 106 -8.62 8.95 -17.50
CA ALA A 106 -8.95 7.86 -16.56
C ALA A 106 -8.13 6.57 -16.72
N ASP A 107 -7.20 6.54 -17.67
CA ASP A 107 -6.21 5.48 -17.88
C ASP A 107 -4.80 6.06 -17.84
N LEU A 108 -3.84 5.24 -17.40
CA LEU A 108 -2.42 5.55 -17.57
C LEU A 108 -2.07 5.53 -19.06
N ASN A 109 -1.60 6.66 -19.56
CA ASN A 109 -1.36 6.88 -20.97
C ASN A 109 -0.07 6.17 -21.47
N GLU A 110 0.05 6.02 -22.79
CA GLU A 110 1.19 5.36 -23.45
C GLU A 110 2.33 6.34 -23.78
N GLN A 111 2.24 7.60 -23.32
CA GLN A 111 3.25 8.64 -23.51
C GLN A 111 4.21 8.76 -22.33
N CYS A 112 4.03 7.94 -21.30
CA CYS A 112 4.92 7.83 -20.15
C CYS A 112 5.45 6.40 -20.01
N VAL A 113 6.69 6.28 -19.51
CA VAL A 113 7.33 4.99 -19.23
C VAL A 113 7.20 4.72 -17.73
N THR A 114 6.74 3.52 -17.36
CA THR A 114 6.73 3.08 -15.96
C THR A 114 8.11 2.59 -15.53
N ILE A 115 8.36 2.59 -14.22
CA ILE A 115 9.57 2.02 -13.63
C ILE A 115 9.70 0.53 -13.98
N ALA A 116 8.60 -0.21 -14.10
CA ALA A 116 8.60 -1.60 -14.56
C ALA A 116 9.06 -1.71 -16.02
N GLU A 117 8.53 -0.88 -16.94
CA GLU A 117 8.97 -0.83 -18.34
C GLU A 117 10.47 -0.48 -18.44
N ALA A 118 10.93 0.49 -17.64
CA ALA A 118 12.32 0.90 -17.60
C ALA A 118 13.25 -0.23 -17.07
N LEU A 119 12.92 -0.83 -15.92
CA LEU A 119 13.73 -1.89 -15.30
C LEU A 119 13.73 -3.17 -16.14
N LYS A 120 12.60 -3.54 -16.74
CA LYS A 120 12.51 -4.66 -17.67
C LYS A 120 13.43 -4.48 -18.87
N SER A 121 13.52 -3.27 -19.43
CA SER A 121 14.47 -2.97 -20.51
C SER A 121 15.94 -3.10 -20.08
N ALA A 122 16.22 -2.97 -18.79
CA ALA A 122 17.54 -3.19 -18.19
C ALA A 122 17.77 -4.66 -17.75
N GLY A 123 16.85 -5.58 -18.05
CA GLY A 123 16.98 -7.01 -17.73
C GLY A 123 16.66 -7.35 -16.28
N TYR A 124 15.73 -6.64 -15.66
CA TYR A 124 15.07 -7.07 -14.43
C TYR A 124 13.82 -7.88 -14.76
N HIS A 125 13.51 -8.88 -13.94
CA HIS A 125 12.16 -9.41 -13.87
C HIS A 125 11.26 -8.45 -13.11
N THR A 126 10.00 -8.38 -13.52
CA THR A 126 9.06 -7.40 -12.97
C THR A 126 7.77 -8.06 -12.51
N TYR A 127 7.47 -7.92 -11.24
CA TYR A 127 6.34 -8.58 -10.58
C TYR A 127 5.45 -7.54 -9.89
N MET A 128 4.16 -7.80 -9.89
CA MET A 128 3.20 -7.00 -9.13
C MET A 128 2.23 -7.89 -8.38
N SER A 129 2.06 -7.61 -7.08
CA SER A 129 1.02 -8.21 -6.25
C SER A 129 0.16 -7.11 -5.62
N GLY A 130 -1.13 -7.06 -5.93
CA GLY A 130 -2.11 -6.18 -5.30
C GLY A 130 -2.87 -5.22 -6.23
N LYS A 131 -3.19 -4.04 -5.73
CA LYS A 131 -4.06 -3.03 -6.36
C LYS A 131 -3.33 -2.24 -7.45
N TRP A 132 -3.90 -2.26 -8.64
CA TRP A 132 -3.43 -1.47 -9.77
C TRP A 132 -3.99 -0.04 -9.75
N HIS A 133 -5.30 0.11 -9.99
CA HIS A 133 -6.02 1.40 -9.96
C HIS A 133 -5.47 2.45 -10.94
N LEU A 134 -4.94 2.04 -12.08
CA LEU A 134 -4.46 2.95 -13.14
C LEU A 134 -5.19 2.75 -14.47
N THR A 135 -6.40 2.19 -14.40
CA THR A 135 -7.24 1.97 -15.58
C THR A 135 -8.74 2.14 -15.31
N HIS A 136 -9.47 2.62 -16.30
CA HIS A 136 -10.93 2.62 -16.38
C HIS A 136 -11.48 1.33 -17.00
N SER A 137 -10.66 0.64 -17.81
CA SER A 137 -11.00 -0.59 -18.54
C SER A 137 -11.02 -1.83 -17.64
N LEU A 138 -12.02 -1.93 -16.77
CA LEU A 138 -12.10 -2.98 -15.73
C LEU A 138 -12.71 -4.32 -16.20
N PHE A 139 -13.58 -4.29 -17.22
CA PHE A 139 -14.42 -5.43 -17.62
C PHE A 139 -14.39 -5.69 -19.13
N GLU A 140 -13.32 -5.28 -19.80
CA GLU A 140 -13.17 -5.52 -21.25
C GLU A 140 -13.00 -7.00 -21.58
N GLU A 141 -13.39 -7.42 -22.79
CA GLU A 141 -13.25 -8.80 -23.26
C GLU A 141 -11.79 -9.21 -23.50
N GLY A 142 -10.85 -8.28 -23.44
CA GLY A 142 -9.40 -8.52 -23.56
C GLY A 142 -8.58 -7.54 -22.72
N PRO A 143 -7.24 -7.69 -22.73
CA PRO A 143 -6.37 -6.83 -21.95
C PRO A 143 -6.41 -5.38 -22.42
N GLY A 144 -6.78 -4.46 -21.53
CA GLY A 144 -6.68 -3.03 -21.76
C GLY A 144 -5.21 -2.59 -21.84
N SER A 145 -4.91 -1.56 -22.63
CA SER A 145 -3.52 -1.10 -22.81
C SER A 145 -2.89 -0.54 -21.54
N ALA A 146 -3.71 -0.12 -20.57
CA ALA A 146 -3.26 0.35 -19.26
C ALA A 146 -3.17 -0.75 -18.19
N TRP A 147 -3.33 -2.04 -18.53
CA TRP A 147 -3.24 -3.15 -17.55
C TRP A 147 -1.78 -3.46 -17.14
N PRO A 148 -1.53 -4.09 -15.98
CA PRO A 148 -0.17 -4.29 -15.45
C PRO A 148 0.81 -4.95 -16.43
N LEU A 149 0.40 -6.03 -17.12
CA LEU A 149 1.27 -6.72 -18.08
C LEU A 149 1.58 -5.88 -19.32
N GLN A 150 0.66 -4.99 -19.71
CA GLN A 150 0.85 -4.04 -20.80
C GLN A 150 1.75 -2.88 -20.37
N ARG A 151 1.90 -2.65 -19.05
CA ARG A 151 2.65 -1.54 -18.46
C ARG A 151 3.92 -1.97 -17.72
N GLY A 152 4.54 -3.02 -18.23
CA GLY A 152 5.91 -3.41 -17.91
C GLY A 152 6.05 -4.67 -17.07
N PHE A 153 5.01 -5.11 -16.36
CA PHE A 153 5.11 -6.28 -15.47
C PHE A 153 5.11 -7.60 -16.25
N ASP A 154 5.95 -8.55 -15.84
CA ASP A 154 6.00 -9.92 -16.37
C ASP A 154 4.92 -10.81 -15.75
N ARG A 155 4.65 -10.63 -14.45
CA ARG A 155 3.62 -11.35 -13.70
C ARG A 155 2.79 -10.39 -12.87
N PHE A 156 1.50 -10.70 -12.75
CA PHE A 156 0.56 -9.93 -11.94
C PHE A 156 -0.33 -10.85 -11.11
N TYR A 157 -0.58 -10.47 -9.86
CA TYR A 157 -1.68 -10.99 -9.07
C TYR A 157 -2.38 -9.81 -8.40
N GLY A 158 -3.69 -9.70 -8.47
CA GLY A 158 -4.43 -8.69 -7.73
C GLY A 158 -5.59 -8.09 -8.49
N THR A 159 -5.89 -6.82 -8.24
CA THR A 159 -7.13 -6.19 -8.70
C THR A 159 -6.84 -4.96 -9.55
N LEU A 160 -7.64 -4.76 -10.60
CA LEU A 160 -7.56 -3.55 -11.43
C LEU A 160 -8.23 -2.35 -10.78
N ILE A 161 -9.21 -2.63 -9.93
CA ILE A 161 -10.18 -1.67 -9.40
C ILE A 161 -9.68 -0.86 -8.22
N ALA A 162 -10.42 0.21 -7.90
CA ALA A 162 -10.09 1.18 -6.86
C ALA A 162 -10.25 0.64 -5.43
N ALA A 163 -11.29 -0.16 -5.19
CA ALA A 163 -11.68 -0.65 -3.87
C ALA A 163 -12.65 -1.83 -4.04
N GLY A 164 -12.88 -2.59 -2.98
CA GLY A 164 -13.85 -3.68 -2.96
C GLY A 164 -13.66 -4.62 -1.78
N SER A 165 -14.43 -5.70 -1.77
CA SER A 165 -14.34 -6.75 -0.74
C SER A 165 -12.92 -7.25 -0.54
N PHE A 166 -12.49 -7.40 0.71
CA PHE A 166 -11.28 -8.14 1.05
C PHE A 166 -11.52 -9.66 1.06
N TRP A 167 -12.78 -10.09 0.95
CA TRP A 167 -13.18 -11.51 0.94
C TRP A 167 -13.62 -12.00 -0.44
N ASP A 168 -14.07 -11.06 -1.29
CA ASP A 168 -14.64 -11.31 -2.62
C ASP A 168 -14.31 -10.24 -3.68
N PRO A 169 -13.02 -9.99 -3.98
CA PRO A 169 -12.60 -8.94 -4.92
C PRO A 169 -13.07 -9.17 -6.37
N ILE A 170 -13.91 -8.27 -6.88
CA ILE A 170 -14.63 -8.42 -8.16
C ILE A 170 -13.79 -8.33 -9.44
N THR A 171 -12.58 -7.77 -9.36
CA THR A 171 -11.62 -7.67 -10.47
C THR A 171 -10.33 -8.43 -10.18
N LEU A 172 -10.40 -9.48 -9.35
CA LEU A 172 -9.25 -10.31 -9.06
C LEU A 172 -8.73 -11.01 -10.32
N MET A 173 -7.44 -10.87 -10.56
CA MET A 173 -6.75 -11.40 -11.73
C MET A 173 -5.46 -12.09 -11.32
N ARG A 174 -5.08 -13.07 -12.13
CA ARG A 174 -3.71 -13.56 -12.25
C ARG A 174 -3.29 -13.32 -13.69
N ASP A 175 -2.24 -12.53 -13.86
CA ASP A 175 -1.84 -11.97 -15.13
C ASP A 175 -3.06 -11.27 -15.79
N ASN A 176 -3.33 -11.51 -17.06
CA ASN A 176 -4.52 -10.95 -17.73
C ASN A 176 -5.77 -11.83 -17.63
N LYS A 177 -5.79 -12.80 -16.70
CA LYS A 177 -6.90 -13.74 -16.53
C LYS A 177 -7.66 -13.42 -15.24
N LYS A 178 -8.97 -13.14 -15.38
CA LYS A 178 -9.88 -13.07 -14.24
C LYS A 178 -9.96 -14.41 -13.51
N ILE A 179 -9.80 -14.37 -12.19
CA ILE A 179 -9.93 -15.52 -11.30
C ILE A 179 -10.95 -15.20 -10.20
N GLN A 180 -11.28 -16.19 -9.38
CA GLN A 180 -12.17 -16.02 -8.24
C GLN A 180 -11.44 -16.39 -6.94
N PRO A 181 -11.80 -15.77 -5.81
CA PRO A 181 -11.38 -16.21 -4.49
C PRO A 181 -11.81 -17.66 -4.20
N GLU A 182 -10.92 -18.44 -3.60
CA GLU A 182 -11.14 -19.85 -3.25
C GLU A 182 -10.94 -20.06 -1.74
N GLY A 183 -11.69 -20.99 -1.14
CA GLY A 183 -11.53 -21.33 0.28
C GLY A 183 -11.67 -20.15 1.25
N ASP A 184 -10.91 -20.21 2.34
CA ASP A 184 -10.79 -19.22 3.42
C ASP A 184 -9.90 -18.04 2.99
N PHE A 185 -10.37 -17.32 1.97
CA PHE A 185 -9.65 -16.24 1.32
C PHE A 185 -9.72 -14.93 2.12
N TYR A 186 -8.57 -14.29 2.33
CA TYR A 186 -8.48 -12.89 2.74
C TYR A 186 -7.46 -12.16 1.88
N TYR A 187 -7.84 -11.04 1.28
CA TYR A 187 -7.09 -10.45 0.17
C TYR A 187 -5.73 -9.90 0.58
N THR A 188 -5.61 -9.28 1.77
CA THR A 188 -4.33 -8.78 2.31
C THR A 188 -3.29 -9.89 2.46
N GLU A 189 -3.73 -11.07 2.93
CA GLU A 189 -2.87 -12.26 3.01
C GLU A 189 -2.49 -12.75 1.61
N ALA A 190 -3.47 -12.90 0.72
CA ALA A 190 -3.22 -13.37 -0.64
C ALA A 190 -2.25 -12.47 -1.44
N ILE A 191 -2.28 -11.15 -1.23
CA ILE A 191 -1.30 -10.22 -1.79
C ILE A 191 0.12 -10.57 -1.31
N SER A 192 0.28 -10.78 0.00
CA SER A 192 1.57 -11.09 0.63
C SER A 192 2.10 -12.46 0.18
N GLU A 193 1.23 -13.46 0.16
CA GLU A 193 1.54 -14.81 -0.31
C GLU A 193 2.06 -14.80 -1.76
N ASN A 194 1.35 -14.12 -2.68
CA ASN A 194 1.79 -14.04 -4.08
C ASN A 194 3.07 -13.22 -4.25
N ALA A 195 3.28 -12.18 -3.43
CA ALA A 195 4.53 -11.43 -3.43
C ALA A 195 5.71 -12.29 -2.98
N ALA A 196 5.55 -13.05 -1.90
CA ALA A 196 6.53 -14.01 -1.41
C ALA A 196 6.79 -15.14 -2.42
N ASP A 197 5.74 -15.64 -3.08
CA ASP A 197 5.88 -16.66 -4.12
C ASP A 197 6.64 -16.14 -5.34
N PHE A 198 6.42 -14.90 -5.78
CA PHE A 198 7.25 -14.31 -6.85
C PHE A 198 8.73 -14.22 -6.46
N ILE A 199 9.05 -13.93 -5.19
CA ILE A 199 10.43 -13.96 -4.70
C ILE A 199 10.97 -15.40 -4.71
N ARG A 200 10.20 -16.37 -4.23
CA ARG A 200 10.61 -17.79 -4.23
C ARG A 200 10.78 -18.37 -5.64
N GLU A 201 9.97 -17.93 -6.59
CA GLU A 201 10.04 -18.32 -8.00
C GLU A 201 11.15 -17.58 -8.77
N SER A 202 11.70 -16.48 -8.24
CA SER A 202 12.74 -15.71 -8.92
C SER A 202 14.02 -16.53 -9.15
N GLU A 203 14.64 -16.28 -10.31
CA GLU A 203 15.85 -16.97 -10.77
C GLU A 203 17.08 -16.48 -10.00
N PRO A 204 17.91 -17.40 -9.44
CA PRO A 204 19.09 -17.01 -8.69
C PRO A 204 20.06 -16.14 -9.49
N GLY A 205 20.46 -15.00 -8.93
CA GLY A 205 21.40 -14.07 -9.55
C GLY A 205 20.81 -13.16 -10.63
N GLU A 206 19.52 -13.28 -10.96
CA GLU A 206 18.81 -12.35 -11.83
C GLU A 206 18.01 -11.35 -10.98
N PRO A 207 18.21 -10.03 -11.16
CA PRO A 207 17.58 -9.05 -10.29
C PRO A 207 16.10 -8.89 -10.64
N PHE A 208 15.29 -8.55 -9.63
CA PHE A 208 13.85 -8.31 -9.83
C PHE A 208 13.37 -6.98 -9.23
N PHE A 209 12.26 -6.50 -9.77
CA PHE A 209 11.44 -5.44 -9.20
C PHE A 209 10.07 -6.02 -8.83
N LEU A 210 9.72 -5.93 -7.55
CA LEU A 210 8.43 -6.35 -7.03
C LEU A 210 7.68 -5.14 -6.50
N TYR A 211 6.49 -4.89 -7.06
CA TYR A 211 5.54 -3.89 -6.56
C TYR A 211 4.41 -4.57 -5.78
N THR A 212 4.47 -4.49 -4.46
CA THR A 212 3.46 -5.04 -3.54
C THR A 212 2.52 -3.92 -3.11
N ALA A 213 1.38 -3.80 -3.77
CA ALA A 213 0.44 -2.70 -3.60
C ALA A 213 -0.80 -3.16 -2.83
N TYR A 214 -0.78 -3.10 -1.51
CA TYR A 214 -1.92 -3.48 -0.69
C TYR A 214 -3.17 -2.63 -0.98
N THR A 215 -4.34 -3.19 -0.70
CA THR A 215 -5.59 -2.44 -0.52
C THR A 215 -5.83 -2.08 0.94
N ALA A 216 -5.14 -2.71 1.89
CA ALA A 216 -5.25 -2.36 3.30
C ALA A 216 -4.52 -1.04 3.60
N PRO A 217 -5.04 -0.21 4.53
CA PRO A 217 -6.30 -0.37 5.29
C PRO A 217 -7.53 0.38 4.69
N HIS A 218 -7.63 0.51 3.36
CA HIS A 218 -8.77 1.17 2.68
C HIS A 218 -10.12 0.50 3.00
N TRP A 219 -11.22 1.24 2.85
CA TRP A 219 -12.57 0.70 3.00
C TRP A 219 -12.95 -0.30 1.89
N PRO A 220 -13.91 -1.21 2.13
CA PRO A 220 -14.57 -1.49 3.41
C PRO A 220 -13.60 -2.02 4.45
N ILE A 221 -13.77 -1.62 5.72
CA ILE A 221 -12.92 -2.12 6.80
C ILE A 221 -13.26 -3.57 7.10
N HIS A 222 -12.35 -4.47 6.70
CA HIS A 222 -12.48 -5.92 6.78
C HIS A 222 -11.21 -6.55 7.35
N ALA A 223 -11.34 -7.34 8.41
CA ALA A 223 -10.20 -8.07 8.98
C ALA A 223 -10.67 -9.39 9.59
N ARG A 224 -9.74 -10.34 9.76
CA ARG A 224 -10.05 -11.60 10.44
C ARG A 224 -10.41 -11.32 11.89
N ARG A 225 -11.43 -12.04 12.39
CA ARG A 225 -11.99 -11.81 13.72
C ARG A 225 -10.92 -11.94 14.80
N GLU A 226 -10.09 -12.98 14.73
CA GLU A 226 -9.04 -13.27 15.69
C GLU A 226 -8.05 -12.12 15.85
N VAL A 227 -7.72 -11.41 14.76
CA VAL A 227 -6.82 -10.25 14.80
C VAL A 227 -7.54 -9.02 15.33
N ILE A 228 -8.82 -8.82 14.99
CA ILE A 228 -9.64 -7.73 15.55
C ILE A 228 -9.69 -7.82 17.08
N GLU A 229 -9.84 -9.02 17.64
CA GLU A 229 -9.97 -9.23 19.09
C GLU A 229 -8.67 -8.91 19.85
N GLU A 230 -7.49 -8.91 19.20
CA GLU A 230 -6.23 -8.45 19.79
C GLU A 230 -6.27 -6.95 20.17
N TYR A 231 -7.13 -6.18 19.49
CA TYR A 231 -7.30 -4.74 19.71
C TYR A 231 -8.46 -4.38 20.64
N ASN A 232 -9.15 -5.37 21.22
CA ASN A 232 -10.32 -5.12 22.05
C ASN A 232 -10.02 -4.13 23.20
N GLY A 233 -10.71 -3.00 23.19
CA GLY A 233 -10.55 -1.95 24.21
C GLY A 233 -9.43 -0.95 23.91
N ARG A 234 -8.55 -1.22 22.94
CA ARG A 234 -7.33 -0.45 22.68
C ARG A 234 -7.62 1.02 22.37
N PHE A 235 -8.76 1.27 21.74
CA PHE A 235 -9.16 2.60 21.25
C PHE A 235 -10.26 3.26 22.10
N SER A 236 -10.57 2.72 23.28
CA SER A 236 -11.63 3.20 24.18
C SER A 236 -11.40 4.63 24.73
N ALA A 237 -10.15 5.10 24.71
CA ALA A 237 -9.79 6.45 25.12
C ALA A 237 -10.32 7.54 24.17
N GLY A 238 -10.68 7.18 22.93
CA GLY A 238 -11.21 8.12 21.94
C GLY A 238 -10.17 8.89 21.15
N TRP A 239 -10.59 9.46 20.03
CA TRP A 239 -9.70 10.09 19.06
C TRP A 239 -8.98 11.33 19.59
N GLU A 240 -9.58 12.16 20.46
CA GLU A 240 -8.87 13.33 21.00
C GLU A 240 -7.70 12.92 21.91
N GLN A 241 -7.94 11.98 22.82
CA GLN A 241 -6.93 11.53 23.78
C GLN A 241 -5.81 10.76 23.07
N LEU A 242 -6.17 9.84 22.17
CA LEU A 242 -5.17 9.07 21.41
C LEU A 242 -4.35 9.97 20.48
N ARG A 243 -4.93 11.06 19.97
CA ARG A 243 -4.21 12.04 19.15
C ARG A 243 -3.18 12.82 19.95
N LEU A 244 -3.48 13.13 21.22
CA LEU A 244 -2.47 13.67 22.14
C LEU A 244 -1.36 12.65 22.43
N GLU A 245 -1.70 11.37 22.62
CA GLU A 245 -0.72 10.31 22.87
C GLU A 245 0.21 10.06 21.68
N ARG A 246 -0.33 10.03 20.45
CA ARG A 246 0.47 9.93 19.21
C ARG A 246 1.37 11.14 19.04
N TYR A 247 0.87 12.35 19.32
CA TYR A 247 1.67 13.57 19.27
C TYR A 247 2.85 13.53 20.26
N GLN A 248 2.65 13.09 21.50
CA GLN A 248 3.74 12.95 22.46
C GLN A 248 4.78 11.92 21.99
N ARG A 249 4.34 10.76 21.49
CA ARG A 249 5.26 9.74 20.95
C ARG A 249 6.05 10.24 19.74
N LEU A 250 5.42 11.01 18.84
CA LEU A 250 6.10 11.62 17.70
C LEU A 250 7.23 12.58 18.13
N LEU A 251 7.01 13.35 19.21
CA LEU A 251 8.04 14.21 19.82
C LEU A 251 9.17 13.39 20.44
N GLU A 252 8.83 12.36 21.22
CA GLU A 252 9.79 11.47 21.89
C GLU A 252 10.67 10.72 20.89
N LEU A 253 10.09 10.30 19.76
CA LEU A 253 10.80 9.61 18.68
C LEU A 253 11.62 10.55 17.78
N GLY A 254 11.49 11.87 17.94
CA GLY A 254 12.13 12.87 17.09
C GLY A 254 11.62 12.87 15.65
N ILE A 255 10.41 12.39 15.41
CA ILE A 255 9.76 12.42 14.08
C ILE A 255 9.28 13.84 13.74
N ILE A 256 8.90 14.62 14.75
CA ILE A 256 8.47 16.01 14.60
C ILE A 256 9.26 16.93 15.53
N ASP A 257 9.34 18.21 15.17
CA ASP A 257 10.08 19.22 15.93
C ASP A 257 9.34 19.59 17.24
N THR A 258 10.10 19.74 18.33
CA THR A 258 9.56 20.10 19.65
C THR A 258 8.90 21.48 19.74
N GLY A 259 9.16 22.36 18.79
CA GLY A 259 8.51 23.67 18.66
C GLY A 259 7.22 23.64 17.86
N TRP A 260 6.84 22.51 17.26
CA TRP A 260 5.55 22.39 16.56
C TRP A 260 4.44 22.21 17.57
N GLU A 261 3.29 22.84 17.32
CA GLU A 261 2.08 22.61 18.10
C GLU A 261 1.23 21.52 17.44
N LEU A 262 0.55 20.71 18.25
CA LEU A 262 -0.47 19.80 17.72
C LEU A 262 -1.57 20.61 17.04
N SER A 263 -1.80 20.35 15.75
CA SER A 263 -2.82 21.08 15.00
C SER A 263 -4.22 20.84 15.60
N PRO A 264 -5.18 21.77 15.44
CA PRO A 264 -6.54 21.56 15.93
C PRO A 264 -7.17 20.28 15.35
N GLY A 265 -7.89 19.53 16.19
CA GLY A 265 -8.64 18.37 15.73
C GLY A 265 -9.79 18.78 14.80
N ASP A 266 -10.20 17.87 13.91
CA ASP A 266 -11.27 18.13 12.95
C ASP A 266 -12.68 17.94 13.56
N THR A 267 -12.95 18.63 14.68
CA THR A 267 -14.18 18.45 15.48
C THR A 267 -15.45 18.86 14.74
N ALA A 268 -15.33 19.69 13.70
CA ALA A 268 -16.47 20.03 12.85
C ALA A 268 -17.02 18.81 12.11
N LYS A 269 -16.15 17.84 11.80
CA LYS A 269 -16.52 16.57 11.18
C LYS A 269 -16.67 15.44 12.18
N SER A 270 -15.75 15.31 13.14
CA SER A 270 -15.73 14.23 14.14
C SER A 270 -16.66 14.45 15.33
N GLY A 271 -17.15 15.67 15.56
CA GLY A 271 -17.75 15.97 16.86
C GLY A 271 -16.74 15.78 17.99
N LYS A 272 -17.22 15.40 19.18
CA LYS A 272 -16.37 15.07 20.32
C LYS A 272 -16.57 13.63 20.72
N TRP A 273 -15.51 12.92 21.11
CA TRP A 273 -15.62 11.53 21.58
C TRP A 273 -16.61 11.39 22.73
N GLU A 274 -16.53 12.29 23.70
CA GLU A 274 -17.38 12.24 24.90
C GLU A 274 -18.87 12.43 24.61
N ASP A 275 -19.20 13.11 23.51
CA ASP A 275 -20.58 13.34 23.09
C ASP A 275 -21.13 12.17 22.25
N SER A 276 -20.29 11.20 21.84
CA SER A 276 -20.73 10.05 21.06
C SER A 276 -21.56 9.10 21.90
N SER A 277 -22.78 8.81 21.46
CA SER A 277 -23.63 7.76 22.04
C SER A 277 -23.30 6.35 21.54
N GLN A 278 -22.33 6.21 20.63
CA GLN A 278 -22.01 4.97 19.92
C GLN A 278 -20.54 4.55 20.10
N LYS A 279 -19.95 4.83 21.27
CA LYS A 279 -18.52 4.60 21.56
C LYS A 279 -18.06 3.17 21.25
N GLU A 280 -18.86 2.14 21.57
CA GLU A 280 -18.50 0.74 21.29
C GLU A 280 -18.37 0.46 19.78
N TRP A 281 -19.32 0.95 18.99
CA TRP A 281 -19.28 0.80 17.54
C TRP A 281 -18.12 1.60 16.94
N GLU A 282 -17.93 2.84 17.38
CA GLU A 282 -16.81 3.69 16.95
C GLU A 282 -15.45 3.05 17.24
N GLN A 283 -15.27 2.56 18.46
CA GLN A 283 -14.07 1.84 18.86
C GLN A 283 -13.84 0.62 17.96
N ARG A 284 -14.89 -0.19 17.72
CA ARG A 284 -14.79 -1.35 16.84
C ARG A 284 -14.37 -0.97 15.41
N ARG A 285 -14.78 0.19 14.87
CA ARG A 285 -14.31 0.66 13.55
C ARG A 285 -12.78 0.83 13.53
N MET A 286 -12.20 1.42 14.57
CA MET A 286 -10.75 1.59 14.68
C MET A 286 -10.02 0.27 14.97
N GLU A 287 -10.60 -0.64 15.76
CA GLU A 287 -10.05 -1.98 16.00
C GLU A 287 -9.90 -2.78 14.70
N VAL A 288 -10.92 -2.73 13.83
CA VAL A 288 -10.86 -3.39 12.52
C VAL A 288 -9.81 -2.74 11.63
N TYR A 289 -9.77 -1.41 11.58
CA TYR A 289 -8.74 -0.67 10.82
C TYR A 289 -7.32 -1.04 11.27
N ALA A 290 -7.07 -1.09 12.58
CA ALA A 290 -5.79 -1.49 13.14
C ALA A 290 -5.44 -2.95 12.80
N ALA A 291 -6.42 -3.87 12.88
CA ALA A 291 -6.23 -5.26 12.47
C ALA A 291 -5.88 -5.41 10.97
N MET A 292 -6.37 -4.54 10.09
CA MET A 292 -5.99 -4.54 8.67
C MET A 292 -4.52 -4.16 8.47
N ILE A 293 -4.04 -3.17 9.21
CA ILE A 293 -2.62 -2.76 9.20
C ILE A 293 -1.75 -3.88 9.79
N ASP A 294 -2.20 -4.53 10.86
CA ASP A 294 -1.52 -5.69 11.45
C ASP A 294 -1.36 -6.84 10.44
N HIS A 295 -2.43 -7.21 9.72
CA HIS A 295 -2.35 -8.19 8.64
C HIS A 295 -1.37 -7.80 7.53
N LEU A 296 -1.32 -6.51 7.17
CA LEU A 296 -0.35 -6.00 6.21
C LEU A 296 1.07 -6.15 6.75
N ASP A 297 1.33 -5.80 8.02
CA ASP A 297 2.65 -5.94 8.65
C ASP A 297 3.10 -7.40 8.74
N ARG A 298 2.20 -8.32 9.09
CA ARG A 298 2.47 -9.78 9.02
C ARG A 298 2.86 -10.19 7.61
N GLY A 299 2.20 -9.64 6.60
CA GLY A 299 2.53 -9.83 5.19
C GLY A 299 3.91 -9.30 4.80
N VAL A 300 4.31 -8.13 5.33
CA VAL A 300 5.67 -7.61 5.18
C VAL A 300 6.68 -8.57 5.79
N GLY A 301 6.40 -9.12 6.98
CA GLY A 301 7.20 -10.20 7.58
C GLY A 301 7.41 -11.38 6.64
N GLN A 302 6.33 -11.91 6.05
CA GLN A 302 6.40 -13.01 5.09
C GLN A 302 7.24 -12.70 3.84
N ILE A 303 7.19 -11.47 3.34
CA ILE A 303 8.00 -11.03 2.20
C ILE A 303 9.48 -10.98 2.57
N VAL A 304 9.81 -10.46 3.76
CA VAL A 304 11.19 -10.43 4.27
C VAL A 304 11.69 -11.85 4.52
N ASP A 305 10.88 -12.73 5.11
CA ASP A 305 11.23 -14.15 5.31
C ASP A 305 11.55 -14.83 3.97
N ALA A 306 10.78 -14.57 2.91
CA ALA A 306 11.06 -15.11 1.57
C ALA A 306 12.40 -14.61 0.98
N LEU A 307 12.80 -13.37 1.28
CA LEU A 307 14.12 -12.85 0.91
C LEU A 307 15.25 -13.53 1.72
N GLU A 308 15.04 -13.72 3.02
CA GLU A 308 15.99 -14.39 3.91
C GLU A 308 16.18 -15.86 3.49
N GLU A 309 15.10 -16.57 3.18
CA GLU A 309 15.09 -17.94 2.63
C GLU A 309 15.94 -18.04 1.35
N LYS A 310 15.88 -17.01 0.50
CA LYS A 310 16.66 -16.91 -0.74
C LYS A 310 18.08 -16.39 -0.55
N GLY A 311 18.41 -15.83 0.61
CA GLY A 311 19.68 -15.14 0.85
C GLY A 311 19.83 -13.83 0.09
N GLU A 312 18.72 -13.19 -0.29
CA GLU A 312 18.71 -11.98 -1.13
C GLU A 312 18.38 -10.69 -0.34
N LEU A 313 18.07 -10.79 0.96
CA LEU A 313 17.68 -9.63 1.78
C LEU A 313 18.74 -8.51 1.75
N GLU A 314 20.01 -8.85 1.96
CA GLU A 314 21.13 -7.89 1.98
C GLU A 314 21.39 -7.21 0.63
N ASN A 315 20.91 -7.81 -0.46
CA ASN A 315 21.01 -7.27 -1.83
C ASN A 315 19.66 -6.70 -2.31
N THR A 316 18.72 -6.41 -1.41
CA THR A 316 17.39 -5.91 -1.77
C THR A 316 17.12 -4.54 -1.14
N LEU A 317 16.78 -3.56 -1.98
CA LEU A 317 16.26 -2.28 -1.50
C LEU A 317 14.75 -2.39 -1.30
N ILE A 318 14.30 -2.27 -0.05
CA ILE A 318 12.88 -2.27 0.32
C ILE A 318 12.43 -0.85 0.63
N LEU A 319 11.37 -0.40 -0.04
CA LEU A 319 10.69 0.85 0.23
C LEU A 319 9.27 0.55 0.71
N PHE A 320 8.86 1.16 1.81
CA PHE A 320 7.48 1.12 2.29
C PHE A 320 6.88 2.53 2.27
N LEU A 321 5.70 2.69 1.67
CA LEU A 321 5.01 3.97 1.50
C LEU A 321 3.50 3.80 1.75
N SER A 322 2.80 4.91 2.01
CA SER A 322 1.35 5.03 1.85
C SER A 322 1.03 5.90 0.63
N ASP A 323 -0.07 5.61 -0.07
CA ASP A 323 -0.43 6.34 -1.30
C ASP A 323 -1.12 7.68 -1.07
N ASN A 324 -1.66 7.92 0.13
CA ASN A 324 -2.17 9.19 0.62
C ASN A 324 -2.33 9.13 2.15
N GLY A 325 -2.93 10.15 2.76
CA GLY A 325 -3.33 10.08 4.17
C GLY A 325 -4.45 9.09 4.45
N GLY A 326 -4.80 8.94 5.72
CA GLY A 326 -5.95 8.19 6.19
C GLY A 326 -7.25 8.61 5.50
N GLU A 327 -8.20 7.69 5.35
CA GLU A 327 -9.47 7.96 4.69
C GLU A 327 -10.60 8.31 5.66
N ASP A 328 -11.28 9.41 5.39
CA ASP A 328 -12.33 9.96 6.24
C ASP A 328 -13.74 9.68 5.72
N LEU A 329 -13.84 8.92 4.63
CA LEU A 329 -15.10 8.66 3.96
C LEU A 329 -16.10 8.02 4.92
N GLU A 330 -17.13 8.79 5.26
CA GLU A 330 -18.30 8.35 6.02
C GLU A 330 -19.52 8.32 5.12
N HIS A 331 -20.38 7.37 5.40
CA HIS A 331 -21.49 6.95 4.57
C HIS A 331 -22.72 6.67 5.42
N ARG A 332 -23.18 7.73 6.09
CA ARG A 332 -24.35 7.64 6.95
C ARG A 332 -25.57 7.29 6.11
N ASN A 333 -26.42 6.40 6.64
CA ASN A 333 -27.69 5.98 6.03
C ASN A 333 -27.59 5.15 4.73
N GLY A 334 -26.46 4.51 4.44
CA GLY A 334 -26.36 3.66 3.24
C GLY A 334 -26.39 4.48 1.93
N GLU A 335 -25.92 5.73 1.98
CA GLU A 335 -25.63 6.58 0.83
C GLU A 335 -24.13 6.88 0.69
N ILE A 336 -23.67 7.17 -0.54
CA ILE A 336 -22.29 7.51 -0.87
C ILE A 336 -22.01 8.98 -0.58
N GLY A 337 -21.24 9.31 0.46
CA GLY A 337 -20.61 10.63 0.65
C GLY A 337 -21.51 11.85 0.39
N ASN A 338 -22.77 11.83 0.85
CA ASN A 338 -23.80 12.85 0.58
C ASN A 338 -24.13 13.11 -0.91
N SER A 339 -23.77 12.20 -1.81
CA SER A 339 -24.10 12.26 -3.25
C SER A 339 -25.53 11.83 -3.57
N GLY A 340 -26.31 11.37 -2.57
CA GLY A 340 -27.66 10.85 -2.72
C GLY A 340 -27.74 9.51 -3.48
N ARG A 341 -26.60 8.87 -3.73
CA ARG A 341 -26.53 7.56 -4.41
C ARG A 341 -26.49 6.44 -3.37
N PRO A 342 -27.33 5.39 -3.49
CA PRO A 342 -27.26 4.25 -2.58
C PRO A 342 -26.01 3.40 -2.84
N TRP A 343 -25.54 2.66 -1.84
CA TRP A 343 -24.34 1.82 -1.97
C TRP A 343 -24.53 0.61 -2.88
N ASN A 344 -25.73 0.03 -2.89
CA ASN A 344 -26.05 -1.20 -3.61
C ASN A 344 -25.95 -1.09 -5.14
N ILE A 345 -25.70 0.12 -5.67
CA ILE A 345 -25.44 0.36 -7.09
C ILE A 345 -23.95 0.55 -7.41
N MET A 346 -23.06 0.51 -6.40
CA MET A 346 -21.62 0.52 -6.66
C MET A 346 -21.16 -0.84 -7.14
N VAL A 347 -20.38 -0.85 -8.21
CA VAL A 347 -19.71 -2.06 -8.68
C VAL A 347 -18.82 -2.70 -7.61
N TYR A 348 -18.33 -1.92 -6.63
CA TYR A 348 -17.45 -2.39 -5.56
C TYR A 348 -18.15 -3.16 -4.43
N VAL A 349 -19.48 -3.10 -4.32
CA VAL A 349 -20.24 -3.72 -3.22
C VAL A 349 -21.08 -4.88 -3.75
N PRO A 350 -20.74 -6.14 -3.40
CA PRO A 350 -21.58 -7.28 -3.73
C PRO A 350 -22.87 -7.21 -2.90
N LEU A 351 -23.99 -7.62 -3.50
CA LEU A 351 -25.28 -7.68 -2.78
C LEU A 351 -25.31 -8.81 -1.75
N LYS A 352 -24.52 -9.86 -1.98
CA LYS A 352 -24.43 -11.03 -1.12
C LYS A 352 -22.97 -11.44 -0.92
N THR A 353 -22.68 -11.99 0.24
CA THR A 353 -21.41 -12.68 0.52
C THR A 353 -21.28 -13.94 -0.34
N ARG A 354 -20.08 -14.55 -0.36
CA ARG A 354 -19.82 -15.81 -1.07
C ARG A 354 -20.67 -16.99 -0.55
N ASP A 355 -21.13 -16.92 0.70
CA ASP A 355 -22.04 -17.92 1.32
C ASP A 355 -23.54 -17.56 1.18
N GLY A 356 -23.87 -16.42 0.57
CA GLY A 356 -25.23 -16.02 0.23
C GLY A 356 -25.96 -15.17 1.28
N ARG A 357 -25.31 -14.80 2.39
CA ARG A 357 -25.83 -13.79 3.33
C ARG A 357 -25.95 -12.43 2.63
N GLU A 358 -26.92 -11.62 3.06
CA GLU A 358 -27.09 -10.27 2.55
C GLU A 358 -25.99 -9.35 3.08
N VAL A 359 -25.44 -8.50 2.21
CA VAL A 359 -24.43 -7.51 2.59
C VAL A 359 -25.12 -6.23 3.05
N THR A 360 -24.69 -5.72 4.22
CA THR A 360 -25.12 -4.44 4.77
C THR A 360 -24.06 -3.38 4.49
N ALA A 361 -24.39 -2.39 3.66
CA ALA A 361 -23.49 -1.30 3.32
C ALA A 361 -23.90 0.03 3.97
N GLY A 362 -22.89 0.80 4.37
CA GLY A 362 -23.03 2.09 5.04
C GLY A 362 -22.59 2.05 6.49
N ASP A 363 -22.14 3.20 6.99
CA ASP A 363 -21.71 3.39 8.38
C ASP A 363 -22.94 3.50 9.28
N ILE A 364 -23.48 2.34 9.66
CA ILE A 364 -24.73 2.20 10.40
C ILE A 364 -24.41 1.81 11.85
N PRO A 365 -24.61 2.72 12.83
CA PRO A 365 -24.41 2.38 14.23
C PRO A 365 -25.21 1.16 14.67
N GLY A 366 -24.54 0.25 15.37
CA GLY A 366 -25.11 -1.04 15.81
C GLY A 366 -24.86 -2.21 14.85
N VAL A 367 -24.42 -1.95 13.62
CA VAL A 367 -23.88 -2.98 12.71
C VAL A 367 -22.37 -3.02 12.92
N MET A 368 -21.85 -4.09 13.51
CA MET A 368 -20.42 -4.17 13.82
C MET A 368 -19.58 -4.45 12.56
N PRO A 369 -18.54 -3.65 12.27
CA PRO A 369 -17.68 -3.83 11.09
C PRO A 369 -16.73 -5.03 11.25
N GLY A 370 -16.07 -5.40 10.16
CA GLY A 370 -15.01 -6.42 10.12
C GLY A 370 -15.34 -7.62 9.24
N PRO A 371 -16.50 -8.28 9.42
CA PRO A 371 -16.91 -9.41 8.59
C PRO A 371 -17.26 -9.02 7.15
N ASP A 372 -17.35 -10.05 6.30
CA ASP A 372 -17.61 -9.98 4.87
C ASP A 372 -19.00 -9.46 4.47
N ASP A 373 -19.96 -9.48 5.39
CA ASP A 373 -21.33 -8.98 5.21
C ASP A 373 -21.52 -7.51 5.63
N THR A 374 -20.45 -6.79 5.97
CA THR A 374 -20.53 -5.38 6.35
C THR A 374 -19.61 -4.50 5.51
N TYR A 375 -20.10 -3.37 5.00
CA TYR A 375 -19.33 -2.43 4.17
C TYR A 375 -19.33 -1.06 4.82
N GLN A 376 -18.31 -0.81 5.64
CA GLN A 376 -18.17 0.40 6.46
C GLN A 376 -16.80 1.03 6.24
N GLY A 377 -16.68 2.32 6.53
CA GLY A 377 -15.41 3.01 6.71
C GLY A 377 -15.11 3.23 8.19
N TYR A 378 -13.92 3.74 8.50
CA TYR A 378 -13.56 4.14 9.88
C TYR A 378 -13.69 5.65 10.12
N GLY A 379 -13.87 6.45 9.06
CA GLY A 379 -14.44 7.80 9.15
C GLY A 379 -13.63 8.78 10.02
N GLN A 380 -14.20 9.16 11.16
CA GLN A 380 -13.68 10.26 12.03
C GLN A 380 -12.29 9.98 12.59
N TRP A 381 -11.92 8.71 12.68
CA TRP A 381 -10.59 8.26 13.09
C TRP A 381 -9.47 8.72 12.14
N ALA A 382 -9.77 9.13 10.90
CA ALA A 382 -8.76 9.62 9.96
C ALA A 382 -7.91 10.78 10.51
N ASN A 383 -8.47 11.66 11.37
CA ASN A 383 -7.69 12.74 11.99
C ASN A 383 -6.71 12.24 13.05
N LEU A 384 -7.04 11.13 13.74
CA LEU A 384 -6.10 10.43 14.62
C LEU A 384 -4.98 9.79 13.78
N SER A 385 -5.34 9.05 12.72
CA SER A 385 -4.40 8.40 11.80
C SER A 385 -3.35 9.37 11.25
N ASN A 386 -3.78 10.58 10.90
CA ASN A 386 -2.93 11.64 10.37
C ASN A 386 -2.28 12.57 11.40
N THR A 387 -2.27 12.24 12.69
CA THR A 387 -1.54 13.03 13.70
C THR A 387 -0.08 13.25 13.26
N PRO A 388 0.49 14.47 13.37
CA PRO A 388 -0.03 15.66 14.06
C PRO A 388 -0.83 16.60 13.17
N PHE A 389 -1.11 16.18 11.95
CA PHE A 389 -1.62 17.05 10.90
C PHE A 389 -3.12 17.30 11.02
N ARG A 390 -3.57 18.33 10.29
CA ARG A 390 -4.92 18.88 10.42
C ARG A 390 -5.96 18.04 9.69
N LYS A 391 -5.59 17.47 8.55
CA LYS A 391 -6.49 16.77 7.63
C LYS A 391 -5.85 15.46 7.17
N TYR A 392 -6.51 14.82 6.22
CA TYR A 392 -6.35 13.45 5.78
C TYR A 392 -6.65 13.39 4.27
N LYS A 393 -6.79 12.20 3.66
CA LYS A 393 -7.07 12.02 2.21
C LYS A 393 -8.14 12.98 1.68
N THR A 394 -8.06 13.34 0.39
CA THR A 394 -8.87 14.39 -0.28
C THR A 394 -8.33 15.82 -0.12
N TYR A 395 -7.69 16.13 1.01
CA TYR A 395 -7.34 17.51 1.36
C TYR A 395 -5.83 17.77 1.21
N VAL A 396 -5.44 18.70 0.34
CA VAL A 396 -4.04 19.14 0.14
C VAL A 396 -3.54 19.99 1.34
N HIS A 397 -3.46 19.37 2.52
CA HIS A 397 -3.15 19.98 3.81
C HIS A 397 -2.27 19.08 4.67
N GLU A 398 -1.01 18.90 4.27
CA GLU A 398 0.05 18.16 4.98
C GLU A 398 -0.46 16.91 5.71
N GLY A 399 -1.43 16.19 5.14
CA GLY A 399 -2.24 15.20 5.84
C GLY A 399 -3.18 14.50 4.88
N GLY A 400 -3.61 15.16 3.80
CA GLY A 400 -3.87 14.50 2.51
C GLY A 400 -2.88 15.02 1.50
N ILE A 401 -1.59 14.82 1.80
CA ILE A 401 -0.43 15.37 1.11
C ILE A 401 -0.53 15.26 -0.41
#